data_AF-A0A356KPU4-F1
#
_entry.id   AF-A0A356KPU4-F1
#
_cell.length_a   1.000
_cell.length_b   1.000
_cell.length_c   1.000
_cell.angle_alpha   90.00
_cell.angle_beta   90.00
_cell.angle_gamma   90.00
#
_symmetry.space_group_name_H-M   'P 1'
#
loop_
_entity.id
_entity.type
_entity.pdbx_description
1 polymer ?
#
loop_
_entity_poly.entity_id
_entity_poly.type
_entity_poly.pdbx_seq_one_letter_code
_entity_poly.pdbx_strand_id
1 'polypeptide(L)'
;EPLEQAGLEVTHLDRLTGLPEYRNGGLLLDLGVLELVDPQAAEEAHAPGGPLIVEWRALTVALLDRIAPLVRERLGLSADEFPLAKVLEGGTWATGRVVARERRPDGRPPLRIASDGTVF
;
A
#
# COMPACT_ATOMS: atom_id res chain seq x y z
N GLU A 1 -1.46 -2.71 21.02
CA GLU A 1 -2.32 -3.43 20.04
C GLU A 1 -3.46 -4.13 20.83
N PRO A 2 -4.67 -4.39 20.27
CA PRO A 2 -5.80 -4.93 21.05
C PRO A 2 -5.58 -6.30 21.71
N LEU A 3 -4.78 -7.19 21.11
CA LEU A 3 -4.40 -8.48 21.70
C LEU A 3 -3.45 -8.28 22.90
N GLU A 4 -2.52 -7.32 22.83
CA GLU A 4 -1.68 -6.94 23.98
C GLU A 4 -2.52 -6.41 25.14
N GLN A 5 -3.58 -5.63 24.85
CA GLN A 5 -4.53 -5.16 25.87
C GLN A 5 -5.30 -6.31 26.53
N ALA A 6 -5.48 -7.43 25.81
CA ALA A 6 -6.08 -8.66 26.34
C ALA A 6 -5.07 -9.56 27.10
N GLY A 7 -3.83 -9.11 27.28
CA GLY A 7 -2.78 -9.85 27.99
C GLY A 7 -2.04 -10.89 27.14
N LEU A 8 -2.19 -10.87 25.81
CA LEU A 8 -1.45 -11.73 24.90
C LEU A 8 -0.16 -11.02 24.46
N GLU A 9 0.97 -11.73 24.51
CA GLU A 9 2.22 -11.22 23.97
C GLU A 9 2.20 -11.32 22.43
N VAL A 10 2.33 -10.18 21.75
CA VAL A 10 2.43 -10.12 20.29
C VAL A 10 3.89 -9.88 19.91
N THR A 11 4.52 -10.86 19.28
CA THR A 11 5.92 -10.80 18.89
C THR A 11 6.07 -10.66 17.38
N HIS A 12 7.26 -10.23 16.92
CA HIS A 12 7.63 -10.18 15.50
C HIS A 12 6.69 -9.33 14.61
N LEU A 13 6.11 -8.27 15.15
CA LEU A 13 5.27 -7.32 14.39
C LEU A 13 5.98 -6.76 13.16
N ASP A 14 7.30 -6.60 13.23
CA ASP A 14 8.13 -6.09 12.12
C ASP A 14 8.35 -7.11 11.00
N ARG A 15 7.94 -8.37 11.18
CA ARG A 15 7.99 -9.42 10.15
C ARG A 15 6.69 -9.52 9.36
N LEU A 16 5.65 -8.81 9.77
CA LEU A 16 4.45 -8.65 8.95
C LEU A 16 4.84 -7.92 7.67
N THR A 17 4.14 -8.20 6.57
CA THR A 17 4.30 -7.44 5.34
C THR A 17 3.08 -6.57 5.11
N GLY A 18 3.23 -5.52 4.31
CA GLY A 18 2.13 -4.65 3.95
C GLY A 18 1.09 -5.36 3.08
N LEU A 19 -0.17 -5.02 3.30
CA LEU A 19 -1.24 -5.48 2.42
C LEU A 19 -1.11 -4.79 1.05
N PRO A 20 -1.16 -5.54 -0.07
CA PRO A 20 -1.12 -4.98 -1.42
C PRO A 20 -2.49 -4.40 -1.83
N GLU A 21 -3.01 -3.54 -0.97
CA GLU A 21 -4.27 -2.85 -1.17
C GLU A 21 -4.09 -1.66 -2.12
N TYR A 22 -5.17 -1.29 -2.81
CA TYR A 22 -5.14 -0.36 -3.94
C TYR A 22 -4.71 1.07 -3.61
N ARG A 23 -4.77 1.51 -2.35
CA ARG A 23 -4.22 2.79 -1.86
C ARG A 23 -2.71 2.72 -1.71
N ASN A 24 -2.20 1.63 -1.13
CA ASN A 24 -0.76 1.41 -1.03
C ASN A 24 -0.14 1.31 -2.42
N GLY A 25 -0.71 0.46 -3.28
CA GLY A 25 -0.22 0.33 -4.66
C GLY A 25 -0.48 1.58 -5.48
N GLY A 26 -1.58 2.28 -5.21
CA GLY A 26 -1.98 3.47 -5.96
C GLY A 26 -1.04 4.63 -5.72
N LEU A 27 -0.55 4.78 -4.47
CA LEU A 27 0.48 5.74 -4.12
C LEU A 27 1.74 5.58 -4.97
N LEU A 28 2.19 4.35 -5.22
CA LEU A 28 3.41 4.06 -5.97
C LEU A 28 3.29 4.48 -7.44
N LEU A 29 2.11 4.30 -8.04
CA LEU A 29 1.82 4.78 -9.39
C LEU A 29 1.65 6.30 -9.41
N ASP A 30 0.88 6.85 -8.47
CA ASP A 30 0.61 8.29 -8.43
C ASP A 30 1.86 9.11 -8.13
N LEU A 31 2.82 8.59 -7.37
CA LEU A 31 4.08 9.29 -7.12
C LEU A 31 5.20 8.95 -8.14
N GLY A 32 4.91 8.13 -9.15
CA GLY A 32 5.88 7.79 -10.21
C GLY A 32 7.00 6.85 -9.76
N VAL A 33 6.79 6.08 -8.68
CA VAL A 33 7.70 4.98 -8.30
C VAL A 33 7.51 3.79 -9.25
N LEU A 34 6.27 3.58 -9.67
CA LEU A 34 5.88 2.64 -10.72
C LEU A 34 5.22 3.41 -11.86
N GLU A 35 5.34 2.87 -13.07
CA GLU A 35 4.66 3.37 -14.26
C GLU A 35 4.03 2.21 -15.02
N LEU A 36 2.89 2.47 -15.67
CA LEU A 36 2.27 1.50 -16.55
C LEU A 36 3.06 1.45 -17.87
N VAL A 37 3.37 0.24 -18.32
CA VAL A 37 3.96 0.03 -19.66
C VAL A 37 3.02 0.54 -20.75
N ASP A 38 1.72 0.28 -20.61
CA ASP A 38 0.67 0.87 -21.42
C ASP A 38 -0.19 1.83 -20.57
N PRO A 39 -0.09 3.15 -20.78
CA PRO A 39 -0.90 4.13 -20.06
C PRO A 39 -2.42 3.95 -20.26
N GLN A 40 -2.86 3.39 -21.39
CA GLN A 40 -4.29 3.20 -21.67
C GLN A 40 -4.92 2.15 -20.73
N ALA A 41 -4.11 1.26 -20.16
CA ALA A 41 -4.59 0.28 -19.18
C ALA A 41 -5.23 0.91 -17.94
N ALA A 42 -4.98 2.19 -17.63
CA ALA A 42 -5.64 2.90 -16.53
C ALA A 42 -7.13 3.22 -16.78
N GLU A 43 -7.58 3.20 -18.04
CA GLU A 43 -8.95 3.59 -18.41
C GLU A 43 -9.96 2.45 -18.16
N GLU A 44 -9.48 1.22 -18.13
CA GLU A 44 -10.26 0.00 -18.03
C GLU A 44 -10.32 -0.56 -16.60
N ALA A 45 -11.30 -1.41 -16.33
CA ALA A 45 -11.39 -2.16 -15.07
C ALA A 45 -10.82 -3.58 -15.27
N HIS A 46 -9.92 -3.98 -14.37
CA HIS A 46 -9.20 -5.25 -14.46
C HIS A 46 -9.70 -6.26 -13.45
N ALA A 47 -9.76 -7.54 -13.83
CA ALA A 47 -10.09 -8.60 -12.89
C ALA A 47 -9.03 -8.68 -11.75
N PRO A 48 -9.42 -8.98 -10.50
CA PRO A 48 -8.47 -9.06 -9.39
C PRO A 48 -7.33 -10.07 -9.61
N GLY A 49 -7.61 -11.17 -10.31
CA GLY A 49 -6.63 -12.19 -10.70
C GLY A 49 -5.95 -11.95 -12.05
N GLY A 50 -6.23 -10.82 -12.71
CA GLY A 50 -5.61 -10.47 -13.99
C GLY A 50 -4.11 -10.19 -13.83
N PRO A 51 -3.28 -10.45 -14.86
CA PRO A 51 -1.82 -10.29 -14.77
C PRO A 51 -1.37 -8.92 -14.26
N LEU A 52 -1.97 -7.83 -14.79
CA LEU A 52 -1.64 -6.47 -14.38
C LEU A 52 -1.88 -6.23 -12.89
N ILE A 53 -3.03 -6.68 -12.36
CA ILE A 53 -3.37 -6.49 -10.94
C ILE A 53 -2.48 -7.35 -10.06
N VAL A 54 -2.21 -8.59 -10.46
CA VAL A 54 -1.32 -9.50 -9.70
C VAL A 54 0.11 -8.95 -9.66
N GLU A 55 0.64 -8.48 -10.78
CA GLU A 55 1.98 -7.87 -10.86
C GLU A 55 2.06 -6.61 -10.01
N TRP A 56 1.11 -5.69 -10.16
CA TRP A 56 1.07 -4.46 -9.37
C TRP A 56 0.97 -4.74 -7.86
N ARG A 57 0.18 -5.74 -7.45
CA ARG A 57 0.10 -6.17 -6.05
C ARG A 57 1.41 -6.76 -5.55
N ALA A 58 2.05 -7.62 -6.34
CA ALA A 58 3.34 -8.20 -5.97
C ALA A 58 4.43 -7.11 -5.81
N LEU A 59 4.48 -6.14 -6.72
CA LEU A 59 5.37 -4.99 -6.63
C LEU A 59 5.04 -4.12 -5.41
N THR A 60 3.76 -3.94 -5.09
CA THR A 60 3.33 -3.20 -3.90
C THR A 60 3.89 -3.84 -2.63
N VAL A 61 3.73 -5.15 -2.44
CA VAL A 61 4.31 -5.86 -1.27
C VAL A 61 5.83 -5.63 -1.20
N ALA A 62 6.52 -5.89 -2.32
CA ALA A 62 7.97 -5.78 -2.37
C ALA A 62 8.49 -4.36 -2.08
N LEU A 63 7.77 -3.33 -2.53
CA LEU A 63 8.16 -1.93 -2.34
C LEU A 63 7.81 -1.41 -0.94
N LEU A 64 6.71 -1.86 -0.33
CA LEU A 64 6.38 -1.49 1.05
C LEU A 64 7.48 -1.91 2.04
N ASP A 65 8.05 -3.12 1.85
CA ASP A 65 9.18 -3.61 2.66
C ASP A 65 10.43 -2.72 2.50
N ARG A 66 10.59 -2.03 1.36
CA ARG A 66 11.69 -1.09 1.10
C ARG A 66 11.44 0.31 1.63
N ILE A 67 10.18 0.75 1.70
CA ILE A 67 9.81 2.09 2.17
C ILE A 67 10.06 2.22 3.67
N ALA A 68 9.76 1.20 4.46
CA ALA A 68 9.89 1.24 5.92
C ALA A 68 11.31 1.64 6.42
N PRO A 69 12.41 1.01 5.98
CA PRO A 69 13.75 1.44 6.40
C PRO A 69 14.09 2.86 5.93
N LEU A 70 13.66 3.28 4.73
CA LEU A 70 13.93 4.62 4.20
C LEU A 70 13.22 5.72 5.02
N VAL A 71 11.97 5.49 5.40
CA VAL A 71 11.21 6.44 6.24
C VAL A 71 11.84 6.56 7.62
N ARG A 72 12.23 5.43 8.22
CA ARG A 72 12.91 5.38 9.52
C ARG A 72 14.23 6.15 9.50
N GLU A 73 15.07 5.90 8.50
CA GLU A 73 16.33 6.63 8.30
C GLU A 73 16.06 8.13 8.19
N ARG A 74 15.07 8.54 7.39
CA ARG A 74 14.74 9.94 7.18
C ARG A 74 14.23 10.66 8.43
N LEU A 75 13.56 9.93 9.31
CA LEU A 75 13.01 10.43 10.58
C LEU A 75 13.97 10.25 11.77
N GLY A 76 15.05 9.48 11.61
CA GLY A 76 15.96 9.14 12.70
C GLY A 76 15.34 8.24 13.77
N LEU A 77 14.41 7.36 13.38
CA LEU A 77 13.68 6.47 14.30
C LEU A 77 14.07 5.01 14.09
N SER A 78 14.13 4.24 15.18
CA SER A 78 14.33 2.79 15.14
C SER A 78 13.07 2.03 14.66
N ALA A 79 13.22 0.73 14.42
CA ALA A 79 12.09 -0.14 14.11
C ALA A 79 11.09 -0.23 15.27
N ASP A 80 11.57 -0.25 16.52
CA ASP A 80 10.73 -0.32 17.71
C ASP A 80 9.92 0.97 17.93
N GLU A 81 10.52 2.14 17.65
CA GLU A 81 9.84 3.43 17.76
C GLU A 81 8.84 3.65 16.62
N PHE A 82 9.18 3.17 15.42
CA PHE A 82 8.39 3.32 14.20
C PHE A 82 8.19 1.98 13.48
N PRO A 83 7.34 1.08 14.03
CA PRO A 83 7.10 -0.24 13.46
C PRO A 83 6.40 -0.15 12.10
N LEU A 84 6.49 -1.23 11.32
CA LEU A 84 5.95 -1.26 9.95
C LEU A 84 4.47 -0.84 9.90
N ALA A 85 3.66 -1.26 10.88
CA ALA A 85 2.25 -0.88 10.96
C ALA A 85 2.03 0.65 10.93
N LYS A 86 2.93 1.45 11.54
CA LYS A 86 2.85 2.92 11.49
C LYS A 86 3.20 3.47 10.10
N VAL A 87 4.18 2.86 9.42
CA VAL A 87 4.55 3.19 8.03
C VAL A 87 3.38 2.91 7.09
N LEU A 88 2.63 1.84 7.33
CA LEU A 88 1.53 1.41 6.47
C LEU A 88 0.25 2.23 6.68
N GLU A 89 -0.37 2.14 7.86
CA GLU A 89 -1.68 2.74 8.12
C GLU A 89 -1.62 4.27 8.15
N GLY A 90 -0.67 4.81 8.91
CA GLY A 90 -0.46 6.24 9.04
C GLY A 90 0.35 6.86 7.90
N GLY A 91 1.08 6.05 7.14
CA GLY A 91 1.91 6.49 6.02
C GLY A 91 1.28 6.12 4.68
N THR A 92 1.71 5.01 4.09
CA THR A 92 1.43 4.70 2.68
C THR A 92 -0.06 4.65 2.35
N TRP A 93 -0.90 4.08 3.22
CA TRP A 93 -2.33 3.98 2.98
C TRP A 93 -3.02 5.34 3.10
N ALA A 94 -2.74 6.10 4.17
CA ALA A 94 -3.28 7.42 4.40
C ALA A 94 -2.85 8.42 3.31
N THR A 95 -1.55 8.46 2.99
CA THR A 95 -1.00 9.30 1.92
C THR A 95 -1.56 8.89 0.56
N GLY A 96 -1.70 7.59 0.27
CA GLY A 96 -2.31 7.11 -0.97
C GLY A 96 -3.73 7.61 -1.17
N ARG A 97 -4.52 7.73 -0.11
CA ARG A 97 -5.86 8.33 -0.17
C ARG A 97 -5.85 9.84 -0.42
N VAL A 98 -4.92 10.55 0.20
CA VAL A 98 -4.75 12.00 0.01
C VAL A 98 -4.35 12.29 -1.44
N VAL A 99 -3.29 11.65 -1.92
CA VAL A 99 -2.77 11.83 -3.28
C VAL A 99 -3.81 11.44 -4.33
N ALA A 100 -4.54 10.34 -4.12
CA ALA A 100 -5.60 9.94 -5.05
C ALA A 100 -6.70 11.01 -5.17
N ARG A 101 -7.07 11.69 -4.07
CA ARG A 101 -8.06 12.78 -4.08
C ARG A 101 -7.52 14.07 -4.70
N GLU A 102 -6.24 14.34 -4.53
CA GLU A 102 -5.58 15.49 -5.19
C GLU A 102 -5.54 15.30 -6.71
N ARG A 103 -5.35 14.05 -7.18
CA ARG A 103 -5.26 13.73 -8.60
C ARG A 103 -6.60 13.49 -9.27
N ARG A 104 -7.59 12.97 -8.54
CA ARG A 104 -8.88 12.54 -9.10
C ARG A 104 -10.01 12.99 -8.16
N PRO A 105 -11.04 13.71 -8.65
CA PRO A 105 -12.15 14.20 -7.81
C PRO A 105 -12.91 13.10 -7.06
N ASP A 106 -13.00 11.90 -7.64
CA ASP A 106 -13.66 10.75 -7.01
C ASP A 106 -12.75 10.02 -5.99
N GLY A 107 -11.50 10.44 -5.89
CA GLY A 107 -10.49 9.85 -5.01
C GLY A 107 -10.25 8.37 -5.27
N ARG A 108 -10.47 7.87 -6.48
CA ARG A 108 -10.18 6.47 -6.82
C ARG A 108 -8.68 6.24 -7.04
N PRO A 109 -8.18 5.02 -6.80
CA PRO A 109 -6.81 4.65 -7.17
C PRO A 109 -6.59 4.72 -8.69
N PRO A 110 -5.34 4.85 -9.16
CA PRO A 110 -4.99 4.93 -10.59
C PRO A 110 -5.39 3.71 -11.42
N LEU A 111 -5.39 2.51 -10.83
CA LEU A 111 -5.85 1.28 -11.46
C LEU A 111 -7.22 0.87 -10.92
N ARG A 112 -8.16 0.60 -11.82
CA ARG A 112 -9.52 0.16 -11.46
C ARG A 112 -9.57 -1.35 -11.40
N ILE A 113 -10.02 -1.88 -10.28
CA ILE A 113 -10.27 -3.32 -10.10
C ILE A 113 -11.78 -3.56 -10.28
N ALA A 114 -12.13 -4.51 -11.14
CA ALA A 114 -13.48 -5.06 -11.26
C ALA A 114 -13.74 -5.99 -10.06
N SER A 115 -14.08 -5.41 -8.91
CA SER A 115 -14.40 -6.15 -7.68
C SER A 115 -15.88 -6.03 -7.34
N ASP A 116 -16.47 -7.14 -6.88
CA ASP A 116 -17.79 -7.22 -6.27
C ASP A 116 -17.72 -7.18 -4.73
N GLY A 117 -16.52 -6.94 -4.18
CA GLY A 117 -16.26 -6.92 -2.74
C GLY A 117 -15.92 -8.27 -2.12
N THR A 118 -15.88 -9.36 -2.90
CA THR A 118 -15.44 -10.68 -2.42
C THR A 118 -13.92 -10.85 -2.43
N VAL A 119 -13.24 -10.08 -3.28
CA VAL A 119 -11.78 -10.06 -3.39
C VAL A 119 -11.30 -8.62 -3.23
N PHE A 120 -10.55 -8.40 -2.16
CA PHE A 120 -9.89 -7.13 -1.82
C PHE A 120 -8.62 -6.95 -2.61
#